data_AF-A0A917YI15-F1
#
_entry.id   AF-A0A917YI15-F1
#
_cell.length_a   1.000
_cell.length_b   1.000
_cell.length_c   1.000
_cell.angle_alpha   90.00
_cell.angle_beta   90.00
_cell.angle_gamma   90.00
#
_symmetry.space_group_name_H-M   'P 1'
#
loop_
_entity.id
_entity.type
_entity.pdbx_description
1 polymer ?
#
loop_
_entity_poly.entity_id
_entity_poly.type
_entity_poly.pdbx_seq_one_letter_code
_entity_poly.pdbx_strand_id
1 'polypeptide(L)'
;MPDLDLGHTRLIIATADRLGLSIQQTAYVLATSFWETNRTMQPVEEAFYLGAKAERYRQGLRYYPWHGRGFVQLTWERNYIRAGQEIGVDLITDPDRAMDPQIAAEVLVRGSRDGWFTGKKLSHYIAAAKADYVSARRIINGTDCARQIADIALDYENALTPEPDYPAIRRGSRGAAVALAQGLLAALGYEVTPDGIFGARTDAAMRAFQKSAGLTADGICGPKTWAPLLPEG
;
A
#
# COMPACT_ATOMS: atom_id res chain seq x y z
N MET A 1 4.47 -9.38 3.61
CA MET A 1 4.01 -8.01 3.88
C MET A 1 5.14 -7.02 3.67
N PRO A 2 4.87 -5.88 3.03
CA PRO A 2 5.85 -4.82 2.80
C PRO A 2 6.21 -4.09 4.09
N ASP A 3 7.43 -3.56 4.15
CA ASP A 3 7.92 -2.72 5.25
C ASP A 3 7.41 -1.28 5.08
N LEU A 4 6.58 -0.81 6.01
CA LEU A 4 6.01 0.55 5.99
C LEU A 4 6.99 1.62 6.48
N ASP A 5 8.13 1.24 7.05
CA ASP A 5 9.19 2.12 7.53
C ASP A 5 10.38 2.18 6.55
N LEU A 6 10.31 1.44 5.43
CA LEU A 6 11.31 1.47 4.37
C LEU A 6 11.36 2.83 3.66
N GLY A 7 12.53 3.46 3.67
CA GLY A 7 12.78 4.72 2.97
C GLY A 7 11.76 5.80 3.32
N HIS A 8 11.13 6.39 2.31
CA HIS A 8 10.13 7.45 2.48
C HIS A 8 8.68 6.94 2.42
N THR A 9 8.43 5.66 2.67
CA THR A 9 7.08 5.07 2.66
C THR A 9 6.09 5.83 3.54
N ARG A 10 6.45 6.14 4.80
CA ARG A 10 5.62 6.95 5.72
C ARG A 10 5.30 8.34 5.19
N LEU A 11 6.23 8.98 4.49
CA LEU A 11 6.02 10.30 3.90
C LEU A 11 4.98 10.24 2.77
N ILE A 12 5.06 9.22 1.92
CA ILE A 12 4.09 9.02 0.84
C ILE A 12 2.71 8.72 1.42
N ILE A 13 2.61 7.88 2.46
CA ILE A 13 1.35 7.61 3.18
C ILE A 13 0.77 8.91 3.75
N ALA A 14 1.56 9.67 4.52
CA ALA A 14 1.10 10.93 5.11
C ALA A 14 0.65 11.95 4.05
N THR A 15 1.30 11.96 2.88
CA THR A 15 0.92 12.81 1.75
C THR A 15 -0.41 12.35 1.14
N ALA A 16 -0.59 11.04 0.96
CA ALA A 16 -1.82 10.44 0.46
C ALA A 16 -3.01 10.69 1.40
N ASP A 17 -2.82 10.50 2.71
CA ASP A 17 -3.83 10.76 3.73
C ASP A 17 -4.26 12.22 3.75
N ARG A 18 -3.30 13.16 3.76
CA ARG A 18 -3.57 14.60 3.70
C ARG A 18 -4.34 15.00 2.44
N LEU A 19 -4.13 14.28 1.33
CA LEU A 19 -4.80 14.52 0.05
C LEU A 19 -6.08 13.69 -0.14
N GLY A 20 -6.49 12.94 0.88
CA GLY A 20 -7.76 12.21 0.91
C GLY A 20 -7.82 10.96 0.04
N LEU A 21 -6.69 10.30 -0.22
CA LEU A 21 -6.68 9.03 -0.94
C LEU A 21 -7.23 7.91 -0.04
N SER A 22 -7.99 6.99 -0.63
CA SER A 22 -8.37 5.73 0.03
C SER A 22 -7.16 4.81 0.22
N ILE A 23 -7.26 3.82 1.11
CA ILE A 23 -6.23 2.78 1.31
C ILE A 23 -5.80 2.15 -0.02
N GLN A 24 -6.74 1.76 -0.89
CA GLN A 24 -6.46 1.15 -2.19
C GLN A 24 -5.64 2.07 -3.10
N GLN A 25 -6.01 3.35 -3.13
CA GLN A 25 -5.31 4.37 -3.92
C GLN A 25 -3.89 4.60 -3.39
N THR A 26 -3.74 4.69 -2.06
CA THR A 26 -2.44 4.81 -1.39
C THR A 26 -1.57 3.58 -1.68
N ALA A 27 -2.14 2.38 -1.60
CA ALA A 27 -1.44 1.13 -1.88
C ALA A 27 -0.87 1.06 -3.30
N TYR A 28 -1.65 1.46 -4.30
CA TYR A 28 -1.17 1.54 -5.68
C TYR A 28 -0.06 2.59 -5.87
N VAL A 29 -0.18 3.74 -5.20
CA VAL A 29 0.85 4.80 -5.23
C VAL A 29 2.16 4.30 -4.62
N LEU A 30 2.09 3.58 -3.50
CA LEU A 30 3.26 2.96 -2.87
C LEU A 30 3.88 1.88 -3.77
N ALA A 31 3.08 1.00 -4.36
CA ALA A 31 3.56 -0.03 -5.27
C ALA A 31 4.28 0.56 -6.49
N THR A 32 3.74 1.65 -7.04
CA THR A 32 4.39 2.41 -8.12
C THR A 32 5.75 2.92 -7.66
N SER A 33 5.82 3.64 -6.53
CA SER A 33 7.09 4.17 -6.00
C SER A 33 8.10 3.06 -5.72
N PHE A 34 7.65 1.97 -5.10
CA PHE A 34 8.49 0.82 -4.79
C PHE A 34 9.08 0.21 -6.06
N TRP A 35 8.30 0.11 -7.13
CA TRP A 35 8.79 -0.36 -8.42
C TRP A 35 9.82 0.60 -9.05
N GLU A 36 9.46 1.89 -9.19
CA GLU A 36 10.29 2.88 -9.90
C GLU A 36 11.60 3.19 -9.17
N THR A 37 11.64 3.05 -7.85
CA THR A 37 12.83 3.35 -7.02
C THR A 37 13.74 2.14 -6.82
N ASN A 38 13.57 1.08 -7.62
CA ASN A 38 14.24 -0.20 -7.43
C ASN A 38 14.11 -0.72 -5.98
N ARG A 39 12.89 -0.63 -5.43
CA ARG A 39 12.49 -1.10 -4.10
C ARG A 39 13.13 -0.37 -2.93
N THR A 40 13.80 0.77 -3.15
CA THR A 40 14.47 1.51 -2.08
C THR A 40 13.54 2.49 -1.37
N MET A 41 12.45 2.91 -2.03
CA MET A 41 11.59 3.99 -1.56
C MET A 41 12.35 5.30 -1.30
N GLN A 42 13.44 5.50 -2.04
CA GLN A 42 14.22 6.74 -2.10
C GLN A 42 13.98 7.39 -3.47
N PRO A 43 13.87 8.73 -3.57
CA PRO A 43 13.88 9.41 -4.86
C PRO A 43 15.13 9.00 -5.66
N VAL A 44 14.94 8.64 -6.93
CA VAL A 44 16.05 8.24 -7.80
C VAL A 44 16.08 9.08 -9.07
N GLU A 45 17.28 9.25 -9.62
CA GLU A 45 17.48 9.84 -10.93
C GLU A 45 17.63 8.76 -12.00
N GLU A 46 17.19 9.07 -13.21
CA GLU A 46 17.45 8.24 -14.38
C GLU A 46 18.94 7.96 -14.52
N ALA A 47 19.27 6.68 -14.69
CA ALA A 47 20.63 6.16 -14.81
C ALA A 47 21.57 6.37 -13.61
N PHE A 48 21.04 6.57 -12.39
CA PHE A 48 21.88 6.75 -11.17
C PHE A 48 22.89 5.61 -10.94
N TYR A 49 22.55 4.38 -11.36
CA TYR A 49 23.41 3.19 -11.23
C TYR A 49 24.68 3.25 -12.12
N LEU A 50 24.79 4.20 -13.05
CA LEU A 50 25.98 4.38 -13.90
C LEU A 50 27.09 5.21 -13.22
N GLY A 51 26.87 5.72 -12.01
CA GLY A 51 27.86 6.50 -11.26
C GLY A 51 28.38 7.70 -12.05
N ALA A 52 29.70 7.83 -12.17
CA ALA A 52 30.36 8.96 -12.86
C ALA A 52 29.96 9.11 -14.35
N LYS A 53 29.33 8.11 -14.97
CA LYS A 53 28.85 8.18 -16.36
C LYS A 53 27.40 8.65 -16.49
N ALA A 54 26.65 8.74 -15.39
CA ALA A 54 25.22 9.05 -15.38
C ALA A 54 24.92 10.39 -16.06
N GLU A 55 25.68 11.44 -15.72
CA GLU A 55 25.42 12.78 -16.27
C GLU A 55 25.62 12.84 -17.78
N ARG A 56 26.72 12.28 -18.28
CA ARG A 56 26.98 12.20 -19.72
C ARG A 56 25.90 11.39 -20.46
N TYR A 57 25.40 10.33 -19.84
CA TYR A 57 24.29 9.56 -20.38
C TYR A 57 23.03 10.43 -20.51
N ARG A 58 22.67 11.15 -19.44
CA ARG A 58 21.47 11.99 -19.40
C ARG A 58 21.52 13.16 -20.36
N GLN A 59 22.67 13.80 -20.53
CA GLN A 59 22.88 14.86 -21.52
C GLN A 59 22.62 14.40 -22.97
N GLY A 60 22.67 13.09 -23.23
CA GLY A 60 22.30 12.51 -24.52
C GLY A 60 20.80 12.26 -24.71
N LEU A 61 19.98 12.41 -23.68
CA LEU A 61 18.54 12.16 -23.76
C LEU A 61 17.84 13.30 -24.51
N ARG A 62 16.87 12.94 -25.35
CA ARG A 62 16.07 13.90 -26.14
C ARG A 62 15.34 14.95 -25.29
N TYR A 63 15.04 14.60 -24.04
CA TYR A 63 14.31 15.43 -23.09
C TYR A 63 15.22 15.97 -21.97
N TYR A 64 16.55 15.99 -22.14
CA TYR A 64 17.41 16.70 -21.20
C TYR A 64 17.09 18.20 -21.20
N PRO A 65 17.08 18.89 -20.04
CA PRO A 65 17.45 18.42 -18.68
C PRO A 65 16.32 17.71 -17.89
N TRP A 66 15.14 17.53 -18.48
CA TRP A 66 13.94 16.93 -17.87
C TRP A 66 13.92 15.39 -17.90
N HIS A 67 15.04 14.79 -17.52
CA HIS A 67 15.17 13.35 -17.32
C HIS A 67 14.46 12.86 -16.06
N GLY A 68 14.32 11.55 -15.89
CA GLY A 68 13.55 10.95 -14.79
C GLY A 68 14.09 11.33 -13.41
N ARG A 69 13.24 11.86 -12.53
CA ARG A 69 13.55 12.14 -11.11
C ARG A 69 12.41 11.72 -10.18
N GLY A 70 12.72 11.60 -8.89
CA GLY A 70 11.73 11.41 -7.84
C GLY A 70 11.25 9.96 -7.70
N PHE A 71 10.13 9.78 -6.99
CA PHE A 71 9.52 8.47 -6.74
C PHE A 71 8.84 7.84 -7.96
N VAL A 72 8.59 8.62 -9.01
CA VAL A 72 7.76 8.19 -10.16
C VAL A 72 8.45 8.38 -11.51
N GLN A 73 9.75 8.68 -11.51
CA GLN A 73 10.52 8.99 -12.73
C GLN A 73 9.84 10.10 -13.58
N LEU A 74 9.61 11.27 -12.97
CA LEU A 74 9.05 12.43 -13.67
C LEU A 74 9.97 12.81 -14.85
N THR A 75 9.45 12.72 -16.07
CA THR A 75 10.17 12.98 -17.33
C THR A 75 9.43 13.98 -18.20
N TRP A 76 10.13 14.63 -19.13
CA TRP A 76 9.63 15.62 -20.10
C TRP A 76 9.30 17.00 -19.51
N GLU A 77 9.72 18.05 -20.23
CA GLU A 77 9.50 19.46 -19.89
C GLU A 77 8.06 19.77 -19.49
N ARG A 78 7.08 19.34 -20.30
CA ARG A 78 5.65 19.60 -20.03
C ARG A 78 5.19 19.07 -18.66
N ASN A 79 5.75 17.96 -18.20
CA ASN A 79 5.37 17.36 -16.93
C ASN A 79 6.04 18.09 -15.77
N TYR A 80 7.29 18.54 -15.94
CA TYR A 80 7.97 19.42 -14.98
C TYR A 80 7.25 20.77 -14.84
N ILE A 81 6.83 21.39 -15.95
CA ILE A 81 6.03 22.63 -15.95
C ILE A 81 4.75 22.43 -15.16
N ARG A 82 3.98 21.39 -15.50
CA ARG A 82 2.71 21.11 -14.83
C ARG A 82 2.92 20.84 -13.35
N ALA A 83 3.85 19.95 -13.00
CA ALA A 83 4.13 19.60 -11.61
C ALA A 83 4.54 20.83 -10.80
N GLY A 84 5.47 21.65 -11.32
CA GLY A 84 5.93 22.86 -10.64
C GLY A 84 4.82 23.87 -10.41
N GLN A 85 3.96 24.10 -11.41
CA GLN A 85 2.80 24.98 -11.28
C GLN A 85 1.80 24.49 -10.23
N GLU A 86 1.46 23.21 -10.25
CA GLU A 86 0.43 22.62 -9.39
C GLU A 86 0.85 22.52 -7.92
N ILE A 87 2.16 22.40 -7.65
CA ILE A 87 2.70 22.34 -6.28
C ILE A 87 3.32 23.67 -5.81
N GLY A 88 3.37 24.69 -6.68
CA GLY A 88 3.94 26.00 -6.35
C GLY A 88 5.46 25.99 -6.18
N VAL A 89 6.17 25.17 -6.94
CA VAL A 89 7.63 25.01 -6.89
C VAL A 89 8.23 25.26 -8.27
N ASP A 90 9.31 26.03 -8.33
CA ASP A 90 10.09 26.18 -9.57
C ASP A 90 10.89 24.89 -9.84
N LEU A 91 10.40 24.11 -10.80
CA LEU A 91 11.05 22.91 -11.33
C LEU A 91 11.64 23.14 -12.73
N ILE A 92 11.59 24.37 -13.24
CA ILE A 92 12.04 24.71 -14.60
C ILE A 92 13.46 25.24 -14.57
N THR A 93 13.74 26.18 -13.67
CA THR A 93 15.11 26.66 -13.50
C THR A 93 15.96 25.69 -12.70
N ASP A 94 15.32 24.88 -11.85
CA ASP A 94 15.97 23.92 -10.95
C ASP A 94 15.21 22.58 -10.92
N PRO A 95 15.37 21.73 -11.96
CA PRO A 95 14.67 20.45 -12.04
C PRO A 95 15.13 19.44 -10.99
N ASP A 96 16.31 19.62 -10.40
CA ASP A 96 16.85 18.70 -9.38
C ASP A 96 16.05 18.75 -8.07
N ARG A 97 15.27 19.81 -7.84
CA ARG A 97 14.31 19.87 -6.73
C ARG A 97 13.28 18.76 -6.76
N ALA A 98 13.03 18.11 -7.90
CA ALA A 98 12.19 16.92 -7.99
C ALA A 98 12.79 15.70 -7.26
N MET A 99 14.05 15.76 -6.80
CA MET A 99 14.69 14.77 -5.95
C MET A 99 14.46 15.00 -4.45
N ASP A 100 13.99 16.17 -4.05
CA ASP A 100 13.58 16.39 -2.66
C ASP A 100 12.41 15.45 -2.32
N PRO A 101 12.48 14.66 -1.24
CA PRO A 101 11.44 13.68 -0.91
C PRO A 101 10.05 14.28 -0.73
N GLN A 102 9.92 15.50 -0.20
CA GLN A 102 8.62 16.14 -0.01
C GLN A 102 8.02 16.55 -1.36
N ILE A 103 8.83 17.14 -2.23
CA ILE A 103 8.43 17.49 -3.60
C ILE A 103 8.08 16.23 -4.39
N ALA A 104 8.94 15.21 -4.35
CA ALA A 104 8.72 13.94 -5.06
C ALA A 104 7.42 13.25 -4.61
N ALA A 105 7.10 13.27 -3.32
CA ALA A 105 5.85 12.72 -2.79
C ALA A 105 4.63 13.49 -3.31
N GLU A 106 4.68 14.83 -3.31
CA GLU A 106 3.59 15.66 -3.87
C GLU A 106 3.38 15.38 -5.37
N VAL A 107 4.47 15.30 -6.15
CA VAL A 107 4.41 14.96 -7.58
C VAL A 107 3.79 13.58 -7.80
N LEU A 108 4.26 12.56 -7.07
CA LEU A 108 3.75 11.19 -7.18
C LEU A 108 2.26 11.12 -6.84
N VAL A 109 1.86 11.64 -5.67
CA VAL A 109 0.51 11.46 -5.13
C VAL A 109 -0.50 12.30 -5.91
N ARG A 110 -0.26 13.61 -6.08
CA ARG A 110 -1.17 14.48 -6.85
C ARG A 110 -1.17 14.09 -8.32
N GLY A 111 0.01 13.81 -8.88
CA GLY A 111 0.13 13.41 -10.27
C GLY A 111 -0.66 12.13 -10.59
N SER A 112 -0.66 11.16 -9.68
CA SER A 112 -1.48 9.94 -9.82
C SER A 112 -2.97 10.24 -9.64
N ARG A 113 -3.33 11.06 -8.64
CA ARG A 113 -4.71 11.43 -8.31
C ARG A 113 -5.40 12.23 -9.41
N ASP A 114 -4.66 13.13 -10.05
CA ASP A 114 -5.21 14.15 -10.96
C ASP A 114 -4.79 13.91 -12.41
N GLY A 115 -3.99 12.86 -12.67
CA GLY A 115 -3.61 12.41 -14.00
C GLY A 115 -2.62 13.33 -14.71
N TRP A 116 -1.52 13.66 -14.03
CA TRP A 116 -0.52 14.58 -14.58
C TRP A 116 0.32 13.97 -15.70
N PHE A 117 0.60 12.67 -15.62
CA PHE A 117 1.60 12.02 -16.48
C PHE A 117 1.03 11.59 -17.84
N THR A 118 -0.12 10.90 -17.84
CA THR A 118 -0.74 10.35 -19.06
C THR A 118 -2.17 10.87 -19.31
N GLY A 119 -2.70 11.71 -18.41
CA GLY A 119 -4.11 12.11 -18.38
C GLY A 119 -5.04 11.07 -17.73
N LYS A 120 -4.54 9.89 -17.37
CA LYS A 120 -5.29 8.90 -16.59
C LYS A 120 -5.05 9.13 -15.10
N LYS A 121 -6.10 8.99 -14.29
CA LYS A 121 -6.08 9.26 -12.84
C LYS A 121 -6.53 8.07 -12.02
N LEU A 122 -6.18 8.05 -10.73
CA LEU A 122 -6.54 6.99 -9.78
C LEU A 122 -8.02 6.61 -9.83
N SER A 123 -8.92 7.59 -9.80
CA SER A 123 -10.38 7.35 -9.80
C SER A 123 -10.94 6.71 -11.07
N HIS A 124 -10.16 6.64 -12.17
CA HIS A 124 -10.57 5.87 -13.35
C HIS A 124 -10.47 4.35 -13.14
N TYR A 125 -9.66 3.88 -12.18
CA TYR A 125 -9.33 2.46 -12.00
C TYR A 125 -9.57 1.96 -10.58
N ILE A 126 -9.50 2.85 -9.59
CA ILE A 126 -9.59 2.53 -8.17
C ILE A 126 -10.69 3.39 -7.57
N ALA A 127 -11.83 2.76 -7.33
CA ALA A 127 -13.02 3.34 -6.73
C ALA A 127 -13.45 2.52 -5.50
N ALA A 128 -14.37 3.07 -4.70
CA ALA A 128 -14.74 2.51 -3.39
C ALA A 128 -15.19 1.02 -3.41
N ALA A 129 -15.72 0.53 -4.53
CA ALA A 129 -16.20 -0.85 -4.64
C ALA A 129 -15.20 -1.81 -5.29
N LYS A 130 -14.16 -1.31 -5.96
CA LYS A 130 -13.22 -2.13 -6.75
C LYS A 130 -11.93 -1.39 -7.07
N ALA A 131 -10.80 -2.08 -6.91
CA ALA A 131 -9.50 -1.66 -7.39
C ALA A 131 -9.05 -2.52 -8.59
N ASP A 132 -8.86 -1.90 -9.75
CA ASP A 132 -8.20 -2.53 -10.91
C ASP A 132 -6.74 -2.06 -10.99
N TYR A 133 -5.89 -2.62 -10.14
CA TYR A 133 -4.47 -2.24 -10.06
C TYR A 133 -3.69 -2.54 -11.36
N VAL A 134 -4.09 -3.57 -12.10
CA VAL A 134 -3.44 -3.91 -13.38
C VAL A 134 -3.70 -2.79 -14.39
N SER A 135 -4.94 -2.33 -14.53
CA SER A 135 -5.24 -1.25 -15.46
C SER A 135 -4.73 0.11 -14.98
N ALA A 136 -4.61 0.30 -13.65
CA ALA A 136 -4.09 1.52 -13.05
C ALA A 136 -2.66 1.87 -13.50
N ARG A 137 -1.87 0.90 -13.98
CA ARG A 137 -0.53 1.15 -14.54
C ARG A 137 -0.52 2.24 -15.63
N ARG A 138 -1.64 2.40 -16.34
CA ARG A 138 -1.90 3.45 -17.34
C ARG A 138 -1.79 4.88 -16.82
N ILE A 139 -1.83 5.09 -15.51
CA ILE A 139 -1.62 6.40 -14.88
C ILE A 139 -0.18 6.87 -15.08
N ILE A 140 0.79 5.95 -15.04
CA ILE A 140 2.22 6.28 -15.09
C ILE A 140 2.78 6.07 -16.50
N ASN A 141 2.53 4.89 -17.08
CA ASN A 141 3.06 4.50 -18.38
C ASN A 141 2.11 3.51 -19.08
N GLY A 142 2.53 2.80 -20.13
CA GLY A 142 1.82 1.64 -20.69
C GLY A 142 1.64 0.50 -19.68
N THR A 143 1.26 -0.69 -20.13
CA THR A 143 0.93 -1.83 -19.22
C THR A 143 2.11 -2.74 -18.87
N ASP A 144 3.34 -2.28 -19.08
CA ASP A 144 4.55 -3.06 -18.75
C ASP A 144 4.62 -3.29 -17.24
N CYS A 145 4.96 -4.53 -16.84
CA CYS A 145 5.02 -5.00 -15.46
C CYS A 145 3.73 -4.77 -14.63
N ALA A 146 2.59 -4.50 -15.27
CA ALA A 146 1.35 -4.12 -14.57
C ALA A 146 0.85 -5.16 -13.56
N ARG A 147 1.01 -6.47 -13.86
CA ARG A 147 0.63 -7.52 -12.91
C ARG A 147 1.52 -7.54 -11.67
N GLN A 148 2.83 -7.43 -11.85
CA GLN A 148 3.77 -7.41 -10.72
C GLN A 148 3.54 -6.20 -9.80
N ILE A 149 3.26 -5.04 -10.39
CA ILE A 149 2.92 -3.83 -9.62
C ILE A 149 1.56 -3.99 -8.94
N ALA A 150 0.59 -4.66 -9.57
CA ALA A 150 -0.69 -4.96 -8.95
C ALA A 150 -0.56 -5.90 -7.75
N ASP A 151 0.29 -6.93 -7.83
CA ASP A 151 0.57 -7.83 -6.71
C ASP A 151 1.20 -7.06 -5.54
N ILE A 152 2.17 -6.17 -5.82
CA ILE A 152 2.76 -5.29 -4.80
C ILE A 152 1.72 -4.32 -4.21
N ALA A 153 0.78 -3.82 -5.02
CA ALA A 153 -0.30 -2.96 -4.54
C ALA A 153 -1.23 -3.71 -3.59
N LEU A 154 -1.55 -4.98 -3.87
CA LEU A 154 -2.34 -5.80 -2.97
C LEU A 154 -1.60 -6.04 -1.64
N ASP A 155 -0.30 -6.31 -1.70
CA ASP A 155 0.56 -6.44 -0.52
C ASP A 155 0.55 -5.16 0.37
N TYR A 156 0.62 -3.98 -0.25
CA TYR A 156 0.50 -2.71 0.48
C TYR A 156 -0.92 -2.44 0.98
N GLU A 157 -1.95 -2.80 0.22
CA GLU A 157 -3.35 -2.67 0.66
C GLU A 157 -3.57 -3.49 1.93
N ASN A 158 -3.12 -4.74 1.95
CA ASN A 158 -3.21 -5.62 3.12
C ASN A 158 -2.45 -5.03 4.32
N ALA A 159 -1.24 -4.48 4.11
CA ALA A 159 -0.47 -3.86 5.20
C ALA A 159 -1.04 -2.53 5.72
N LEU A 160 -1.74 -1.77 4.86
CA LEU A 160 -2.38 -0.51 5.22
C LEU A 160 -3.78 -0.69 5.79
N THR A 161 -4.43 -1.82 5.48
CA THR A 161 -5.74 -2.14 6.02
C THR A 161 -5.58 -2.45 7.50
N PRO A 162 -6.18 -1.66 8.40
CA PRO A 162 -6.12 -1.98 9.81
C PRO A 162 -6.79 -3.34 10.01
N GLU A 163 -6.11 -4.23 10.73
CA GLU A 163 -6.72 -5.45 11.23
C GLU A 163 -8.03 -5.09 11.93
N PRO A 164 -9.14 -5.79 11.66
CA PRO A 164 -10.40 -5.50 12.32
C PRO A 164 -10.19 -5.57 13.84
N ASP A 165 -10.67 -4.56 14.58
CA ASP A 165 -10.62 -4.57 16.03
C ASP A 165 -11.64 -5.60 16.56
N TYR A 166 -11.17 -6.83 16.73
CA TYR A 166 -12.00 -7.90 17.26
C TYR A 166 -12.06 -7.82 18.78
N PRO A 167 -13.26 -7.73 19.38
CA PRO A 167 -13.39 -7.59 20.82
C PRO A 167 -12.87 -8.85 21.53
N ALA A 168 -12.35 -8.65 22.73
CA ALA A 168 -12.01 -9.76 23.61
C ALA A 168 -13.30 -10.52 24.00
N ILE A 169 -13.44 -11.75 23.51
CA ILE A 169 -14.57 -12.62 23.83
C ILE A 169 -14.12 -13.78 24.70
N ARG A 170 -15.01 -14.21 25.61
CA ARG A 170 -14.77 -15.29 26.56
C ARG A 170 -16.09 -15.93 26.95
N ARG A 171 -16.06 -16.99 27.74
CA ARG A 171 -17.28 -17.62 28.26
C ARG A 171 -18.25 -16.58 28.84
N GLY A 172 -19.50 -16.62 28.36
CA GLY A 172 -20.56 -15.64 28.69
C GLY A 172 -20.73 -14.51 27.68
N SER A 173 -19.74 -14.24 26.81
CA SER A 173 -19.89 -13.30 25.68
C SER A 173 -20.96 -13.78 24.69
N ARG A 174 -21.57 -12.85 23.97
CA ARG A 174 -22.57 -13.11 22.93
C ARG A 174 -22.42 -12.16 21.73
N GLY A 175 -22.95 -12.54 20.58
CA GLY A 175 -23.08 -11.69 19.39
C GLY A 175 -22.20 -12.09 18.22
N ALA A 176 -22.10 -11.20 17.22
CA ALA A 176 -21.46 -11.49 15.93
C ALA A 176 -19.99 -11.94 16.05
N ALA A 177 -19.21 -11.33 16.94
CA ALA A 177 -17.82 -11.73 17.17
C ALA A 177 -17.71 -13.18 17.70
N VAL A 178 -18.66 -13.62 18.53
CA VAL A 178 -18.70 -15.01 19.01
C VAL A 178 -19.07 -15.96 17.88
N ALA A 179 -20.08 -15.61 17.08
CA ALA A 179 -20.48 -16.40 15.92
C ALA A 179 -19.34 -16.53 14.90
N LEU A 180 -18.57 -15.46 14.69
CA LEU A 180 -17.38 -15.48 13.83
C LEU A 180 -16.31 -16.43 14.38
N ALA A 181 -15.91 -16.29 15.65
CA ALA A 181 -14.91 -17.18 16.26
C ALA A 181 -15.35 -18.65 16.22
N GLN A 182 -16.64 -18.92 16.46
CA GLN A 182 -17.20 -20.26 16.35
C GLN A 182 -17.15 -20.78 14.91
N GLY A 183 -17.49 -19.96 13.91
CA GLY A 183 -17.38 -20.34 12.50
C GLY A 183 -15.94 -20.68 12.10
N LEU A 184 -14.97 -19.88 12.53
CA LEU A 184 -13.54 -20.10 12.28
C LEU A 184 -13.04 -21.37 12.97
N LEU A 185 -13.40 -21.58 14.25
CA LEU A 185 -13.09 -22.82 14.96
C LEU A 185 -13.71 -24.04 14.25
N ALA A 186 -14.96 -23.96 13.81
CA ALA A 186 -15.61 -25.03 13.06
C ALA A 186 -14.89 -25.34 11.74
N ALA A 187 -14.46 -24.30 11.01
CA ALA A 187 -13.69 -24.45 9.78
C ALA A 187 -12.32 -25.12 10.01
N LEU A 188 -11.72 -24.90 11.18
CA LEU A 188 -10.50 -25.59 11.63
C LEU A 188 -10.75 -27.00 12.20
N GLY A 189 -12.00 -27.49 12.17
CA GLY A 189 -12.36 -28.85 12.58
C GLY A 189 -12.74 -29.01 14.05
N TYR A 190 -12.88 -27.92 14.81
CA TYR A 190 -13.36 -28.00 16.20
C TYR A 190 -14.88 -28.15 16.26
N GLU A 191 -15.38 -29.01 17.15
CA GLU A 191 -16.81 -29.26 17.33
C GLU A 191 -17.52 -28.10 18.05
N VAL A 192 -17.93 -27.09 17.29
CA VAL A 192 -18.69 -25.93 17.80
C VAL A 192 -19.82 -25.56 16.85
N THR A 193 -20.91 -25.00 17.38
CA THR A 193 -22.00 -24.44 16.59
C THR A 193 -21.90 -22.91 16.59
N PRO A 194 -21.91 -22.22 15.43
CA PRO A 194 -21.90 -20.76 15.34
C PRO A 194 -23.22 -20.10 15.77
N ASP A 195 -23.63 -20.30 17.01
CA ASP A 195 -24.88 -19.77 17.59
C ASP A 195 -24.73 -18.36 18.18
N GLY A 196 -23.51 -17.82 18.20
CA GLY A 196 -23.22 -16.51 18.77
C GLY A 196 -23.22 -16.48 20.30
N ILE A 197 -23.19 -17.63 20.98
CA ILE A 197 -23.16 -17.75 22.45
C ILE A 197 -21.88 -18.46 22.89
N PHE A 198 -21.03 -17.76 23.64
CA PHE A 198 -19.75 -18.31 24.08
C PHE A 198 -19.98 -19.19 25.31
N GLY A 199 -20.46 -20.40 25.06
CA GLY A 199 -20.77 -21.41 26.08
C GLY A 199 -19.57 -22.30 26.43
N ALA A 200 -19.83 -23.36 27.21
CA ALA A 200 -18.80 -24.30 27.64
C ALA A 200 -18.10 -25.03 26.47
N ARG A 201 -18.84 -25.36 25.40
CA ARG A 201 -18.27 -26.00 24.21
C ARG A 201 -17.32 -25.07 23.46
N THR A 202 -17.70 -23.80 23.30
CA THR A 202 -16.83 -22.78 22.68
C THR A 202 -15.59 -22.50 23.53
N ASP A 203 -15.70 -22.47 24.86
CA ASP A 203 -14.54 -22.34 25.75
C ASP A 203 -13.57 -23.54 25.62
N ALA A 204 -14.08 -24.76 25.58
CA ALA A 204 -13.26 -25.95 25.37
C ALA A 204 -12.54 -25.94 24.01
N ALA A 205 -13.25 -25.60 22.94
CA ALA A 205 -12.68 -25.48 21.59
C ALA A 205 -11.66 -24.34 21.49
N MET A 206 -11.94 -23.19 22.10
CA MET A 206 -11.01 -22.05 22.11
C MET A 206 -9.72 -22.41 22.82
N ARG A 207 -9.78 -23.07 23.97
CA ARG A 207 -8.59 -23.54 24.69
C ARG A 207 -7.82 -24.59 23.89
N ALA A 208 -8.50 -25.47 23.18
CA ALA A 208 -7.86 -26.47 22.33
C ALA A 208 -7.11 -25.80 21.16
N PHE A 209 -7.74 -24.84 20.50
CA PHE A 209 -7.12 -24.01 19.47
C PHE A 209 -5.91 -23.22 19.99
N GLN A 210 -6.06 -22.55 21.13
CA GLN A 210 -4.94 -21.82 21.75
C GLN A 210 -3.75 -22.76 22.01
N LYS A 211 -3.98 -23.98 22.49
CA LYS A 211 -2.90 -24.98 22.65
C LYS A 211 -2.26 -25.36 21.32
N SER A 212 -3.05 -25.65 20.28
CA SER A 212 -2.51 -26.03 18.97
C SER A 212 -1.71 -24.89 18.33
N ALA A 213 -2.08 -23.64 18.60
CA ALA A 213 -1.40 -22.45 18.14
C ALA A 213 -0.21 -22.02 19.03
N GLY A 214 0.15 -22.79 20.07
CA GLY A 214 1.26 -22.46 20.97
C GLY A 214 0.99 -21.27 21.91
N LEU A 215 -0.29 -20.93 22.14
CA LEU A 215 -0.73 -19.85 23.01
C LEU A 215 -1.09 -20.35 24.42
N THR A 216 -1.19 -19.41 25.37
CA THR A 216 -1.79 -19.70 26.68
C THR A 216 -3.27 -20.07 26.50
N ALA A 217 -3.66 -21.25 26.98
CA ALA A 217 -5.01 -21.79 26.85
C ALA A 217 -5.97 -21.22 27.91
N ASP A 218 -6.14 -19.91 27.94
CA ASP A 218 -6.94 -19.17 28.92
C ASP A 218 -8.44 -19.06 28.57
N GLY A 219 -8.84 -19.47 27.36
CA GLY A 219 -10.22 -19.44 26.86
C GLY A 219 -10.70 -18.03 26.48
N ILE A 220 -9.81 -17.04 26.46
CA ILE A 220 -10.10 -15.66 26.06
C ILE A 220 -9.59 -15.46 24.63
N CYS A 221 -10.50 -15.18 23.71
CA CYS A 221 -10.11 -14.77 22.36
C CYS A 221 -9.89 -13.26 22.34
N GLY A 222 -8.66 -12.83 22.68
CA GLY A 222 -8.18 -11.46 22.52
C GLY A 222 -7.29 -11.32 21.27
N PRO A 223 -6.63 -10.17 21.05
CA PRO A 223 -5.86 -9.90 19.81
C PRO A 223 -4.85 -10.99 19.45
N LYS A 224 -4.15 -11.55 20.45
CA LYS A 224 -3.17 -12.64 20.25
C LYS A 224 -3.79 -13.98 19.81
N THR A 225 -5.07 -14.20 20.11
CA THR A 225 -5.81 -15.39 19.71
C THR A 225 -6.57 -15.16 18.40
N TRP A 226 -7.07 -13.94 18.17
CA TRP A 226 -7.70 -13.56 16.90
C TRP A 226 -6.73 -13.68 15.73
N ALA A 227 -5.50 -13.16 15.86
CA ALA A 227 -4.51 -13.18 14.78
C ALA A 227 -4.30 -14.56 14.12
N PRO A 228 -4.03 -15.66 14.86
CA PRO A 228 -3.91 -16.99 14.25
C PRO A 228 -5.24 -17.71 13.97
N LEU A 229 -6.38 -17.19 14.46
CA LEU A 229 -7.70 -17.80 14.25
C LEU A 229 -8.32 -17.34 12.92
N LEU A 230 -7.96 -16.14 12.48
CA LEU A 230 -8.38 -15.59 11.19
C LEU A 230 -7.64 -16.32 10.05
N PRO A 231 -8.29 -16.53 8.90
CA PRO A 231 -7.59 -17.02 7.72
C PRO A 231 -6.52 -16.01 7.31
N GLU A 232 -5.38 -16.49 6.83
CA GLU A 232 -4.41 -15.63 6.16
C GLU A 232 -5.11 -14.97 4.95
N GLY A 233 -5.09 -13.64 4.92
CA GLY A 233 -5.69 -12.81 3.87
C GLY A 233 -4.93 -12.84 2.56
#